data_AF-A0A383CGM9-F1
#
_entry.id   AF-A0A383CGM9-F1
#
_cell.length_a   1.000
_cell.length_b   1.000
_cell.length_c   1.000
_cell.angle_alpha   90.00
_cell.angle_beta   90.00
_cell.angle_gamma   90.00
#
_symmetry.space_group_name_H-M   'P 1'
#
loop_
_entity.id
_entity.type
_entity.pdbx_description
1 polymer ?
#
loop_
_entity_poly.entity_id
_entity_poly.type
_entity_poly.pdbx_seq_one_letter_code
_entity_poly.pdbx_strand_id
1 'polypeptide(L)'
;HINLFSTGRGSVVGSAISPVIKVCANPETFRRLSDDMDVDAGRILENRGTLDEVGREIRDLVLAVAKGQKTRSEALGHREFILTYKSFEPIGPACLPQSA
;
A
#
# COMPACT_ATOMS: atom_id res chain seq x y z
N HIS A 1 13.96 0.92 1.92
CA HIS A 1 12.65 0.68 2.57
C HIS A 1 11.58 0.93 1.51
N ILE A 2 10.62 0.02 1.33
CA ILE A 2 9.55 0.07 0.30
C ILE A 2 8.27 -0.50 0.94
N ASN A 3 7.12 0.13 0.71
CA ASN A 3 5.83 -0.37 1.13
C ASN A 3 5.15 -1.12 -0.02
N LEU A 4 4.73 -2.36 0.22
CA LEU A 4 3.81 -3.09 -0.66
C LEU A 4 2.41 -2.94 -0.09
N PHE A 5 1.52 -2.28 -0.83
CA PHE A 5 0.16 -1.99 -0.37
C PHE A 5 -0.84 -2.74 -1.25
N SER A 6 -1.48 -3.76 -0.70
CA SER A 6 -2.56 -4.48 -1.38
C SER A 6 -3.87 -3.70 -1.28
N THR A 7 -4.57 -3.55 -2.41
CA THR A 7 -5.81 -2.78 -2.48
C THR A 7 -6.84 -3.44 -3.39
N GLY A 8 -8.11 -3.48 -2.96
CA GLY A 8 -9.23 -4.00 -3.77
C GLY A 8 -10.30 -2.96 -4.06
N ARG A 9 -10.33 -1.86 -3.30
CA ARG A 9 -11.33 -0.78 -3.38
C ARG A 9 -10.76 0.55 -3.89
N GLY A 10 -9.53 0.55 -4.38
CA GLY A 10 -8.98 1.72 -5.07
C GLY A 10 -8.34 2.76 -4.14
N SER A 11 -7.80 2.35 -2.98
CA SER A 11 -6.92 3.26 -2.23
C SER A 11 -5.71 3.62 -3.10
N VAL A 12 -5.56 4.92 -3.38
CA VAL A 12 -4.47 5.48 -4.20
C VAL A 12 -3.30 6.00 -3.37
N VAL A 13 -3.32 5.74 -2.05
CA VAL A 13 -2.39 6.27 -1.05
C VAL A 13 -0.92 6.18 -1.47
N GLY A 14 -0.17 7.25 -1.22
CA GLY A 14 1.28 7.28 -1.28
C GLY A 14 1.88 7.36 0.11
N SER A 15 3.12 7.83 0.18
CA SER A 15 3.78 8.08 1.46
C SER A 15 4.83 9.16 1.31
N ALA A 16 4.92 10.05 2.30
CA ALA A 16 5.96 11.06 2.34
C ALA A 16 7.39 10.51 2.57
N ILE A 17 7.51 9.26 3.07
CA ILE A 17 8.78 8.72 3.60
C ILE A 17 9.35 7.61 2.70
N SER A 18 8.49 6.78 2.11
CA SER A 18 8.91 5.56 1.44
C SER A 18 8.05 5.30 0.19
N PRO A 19 8.61 4.79 -0.92
CA PRO A 19 7.84 4.39 -2.08
C PRO A 19 6.71 3.42 -1.69
N VAL A 20 5.55 3.55 -2.36
CA VAL A 20 4.39 2.67 -2.17
C VAL A 20 4.05 2.02 -3.51
N ILE A 21 4.32 0.72 -3.61
CA ILE A 21 3.88 -0.11 -4.74
C ILE A 21 2.47 -0.60 -4.43
N LYS A 22 1.50 -0.14 -5.21
CA LYS A 22 0.09 -0.52 -5.08
C LYS A 22 -0.23 -1.74 -5.93
N VAL A 23 -0.61 -2.83 -5.27
CA VAL A 23 -0.99 -4.11 -5.89
C VAL A 23 -2.51 -4.25 -5.85
N CYS A 24 -3.17 -4.16 -7.00
CA CYS A 24 -4.62 -4.23 -7.08
C CYS A 24 -5.10 -5.65 -7.39
N ALA A 25 -5.89 -6.25 -6.49
CA ALA A 25 -6.40 -7.61 -6.67
C ALA A 25 -7.81 -7.68 -7.31
N ASN A 26 -8.50 -6.55 -7.42
CA ASN A 26 -9.82 -6.48 -8.07
C ASN A 26 -9.65 -5.99 -9.52
N PRO A 27 -9.96 -6.83 -10.53
CA PRO A 27 -9.81 -6.46 -11.94
C PRO A 27 -10.64 -5.24 -12.36
N GLU A 28 -11.84 -5.08 -11.83
CA GLU A 28 -12.68 -3.93 -12.15
C GLU A 28 -12.09 -2.63 -11.59
N THR A 29 -11.60 -2.67 -10.35
CA THR A 29 -10.92 -1.53 -9.72
C THR A 29 -9.66 -1.16 -10.51
N PHE A 30 -8.83 -2.15 -10.88
CA PHE A 30 -7.62 -1.89 -11.65
C PHE A 30 -7.95 -1.25 -13.00
N ARG A 31 -8.94 -1.76 -13.74
CA ARG A 31 -9.36 -1.17 -15.03
C ARG A 31 -9.78 0.29 -14.92
N ARG A 32 -10.41 0.69 -13.81
CA ARG A 32 -10.88 2.07 -13.59
C ARG A 32 -9.79 3.01 -13.07
N LEU A 33 -8.79 2.48 -12.38
CA LEU A 33 -7.74 3.23 -11.69
C LEU A 33 -6.32 2.78 -12.12
N SER A 34 -6.16 2.35 -13.38
CA SER A 34 -4.90 1.74 -13.83
C SER A 34 -3.72 2.71 -13.77
N ASP A 35 -3.99 4.01 -13.87
CA ASP A 35 -2.97 5.06 -13.77
C ASP A 35 -2.47 5.25 -12.33
N ASP A 36 -3.25 4.84 -11.34
CA ASP A 36 -2.94 4.93 -9.92
C ASP A 36 -2.29 3.66 -9.35
N MET A 37 -2.35 2.54 -10.08
CA MET A 37 -1.95 1.22 -9.59
C MET A 37 -0.66 0.75 -10.27
N ASP A 38 0.23 0.14 -9.50
CA ASP A 38 1.52 -0.33 -10.03
C ASP A 38 1.42 -1.75 -10.61
N VAL A 39 0.57 -2.61 -10.03
CA VAL A 39 0.43 -4.03 -10.42
C VAL A 39 -1.03 -4.47 -10.50
N ASP A 40 -1.43 -5.11 -11.61
CA ASP A 40 -2.71 -5.83 -11.76
C ASP A 40 -2.54 -7.29 -11.30
N ALA A 41 -2.90 -7.58 -10.06
CA ALA A 41 -3.00 -8.95 -9.54
C ALA A 41 -4.36 -9.60 -9.84
N GLY A 42 -5.37 -8.80 -10.25
CA GLY A 42 -6.66 -9.29 -10.70
C GLY A 42 -6.57 -10.22 -11.92
N ARG A 43 -5.49 -10.10 -12.72
CA ARG A 43 -5.13 -11.04 -13.79
C ARG A 43 -5.21 -12.51 -13.39
N ILE A 44 -4.88 -12.84 -12.14
CA ILE A 44 -4.93 -14.22 -11.64
C ILE A 44 -6.37 -14.73 -11.64
N LEU A 45 -7.32 -13.91 -11.17
CA LEU A 45 -8.74 -14.27 -11.09
C LEU A 45 -9.38 -14.39 -12.48
N GLU A 46 -8.86 -13.64 -13.46
CA GLU A 46 -9.35 -13.65 -14.84
C GLU A 46 -8.59 -14.66 -15.73
N ASN A 47 -7.72 -15.50 -15.18
CA ASN A 47 -6.84 -16.43 -15.92
C ASN A 47 -5.99 -15.76 -17.01
N ARG A 48 -5.68 -14.46 -16.86
CA ARG A 48 -4.82 -13.67 -17.76
C ARG A 48 -3.35 -13.66 -17.30
N GLY A 49 -3.05 -14.29 -16.17
CA GLY A 49 -1.72 -14.47 -15.62
C GLY A 49 -1.74 -15.46 -14.46
N THR A 50 -0.60 -16.07 -14.19
CA THR A 50 -0.41 -17.01 -13.08
C THR A 50 0.07 -16.30 -11.82
N LEU A 51 -0.07 -16.97 -10.67
CA LEU A 51 0.47 -16.47 -9.40
C LEU A 51 1.99 -16.22 -9.49
N ASP A 52 2.72 -17.13 -10.14
CA ASP A 52 4.18 -17.01 -10.28
C ASP A 52 4.60 -15.85 -11.19
N GLU A 53 3.84 -15.57 -12.24
CA GLU A 53 4.10 -14.42 -13.12
C GLU A 53 3.88 -13.09 -12.39
N VAL A 54 2.74 -12.95 -11.69
CA VAL A 54 2.46 -11.75 -10.92
C VAL A 54 3.45 -11.59 -9.76
N GLY A 55 3.83 -12.69 -9.10
CA GLY A 55 4.86 -12.67 -8.05
C GLY A 55 6.22 -12.22 -8.59
N ARG A 56 6.61 -12.70 -9.79
CA ARG A 56 7.83 -12.26 -10.47
C ARG A 56 7.77 -10.78 -10.83
N GLU A 57 6.64 -10.29 -11.35
CA GLU A 57 6.42 -8.88 -11.67
C GLU A 57 6.58 -7.98 -10.43
N ILE A 58 5.97 -8.35 -9.30
CA ILE A 58 6.11 -7.61 -8.04
C ILE A 58 7.58 -7.58 -7.60
N ARG A 59 8.29 -8.72 -7.65
CA ARG A 59 9.71 -8.81 -7.29
C ARG A 59 10.56 -7.88 -8.16
N ASP A 60 10.37 -7.94 -9.48
CA ASP A 60 11.14 -7.14 -10.43
C ASP A 60 10.88 -5.65 -10.27
N LEU A 61 9.62 -5.27 -9.99
CA LEU A 61 9.26 -3.91 -9.69
C LEU A 61 9.89 -3.42 -8.37
N VAL A 62 9.90 -4.23 -7.31
CA VAL A 62 10.59 -3.90 -6.05
C VAL A 62 12.06 -3.61 -6.30
N LEU A 63 12.75 -4.43 -7.10
CA LEU A 63 14.16 -4.21 -7.45
C LEU A 63 14.35 -2.94 -8.29
N ALA A 64 13.44 -2.65 -9.21
CA ALA A 64 13.49 -1.44 -10.03
C ALA A 64 13.27 -0.16 -9.19
N VAL A 65 12.30 -0.18 -8.27
CA VAL A 65 12.03 0.92 -7.33
C VAL A 65 13.20 1.11 -6.37
N ALA A 66 13.80 0.03 -5.89
CA ALA A 66 15.02 0.11 -5.08
C ALA A 66 16.21 0.76 -5.84
N LYS A 67 16.21 0.71 -7.18
CA LYS A 67 17.20 1.38 -8.05
C LYS A 67 16.80 2.82 -8.42
N GLY A 68 15.68 3.33 -7.92
CA GLY A 68 15.24 4.71 -8.12
C GLY A 68 14.11 4.88 -9.14
N GLN A 69 13.52 3.80 -9.66
CA GLN A 69 12.26 3.93 -10.40
C GLN A 69 11.17 4.47 -9.47
N LYS A 70 10.44 5.49 -9.91
CA LYS A 70 9.29 6.02 -9.15
C LYS A 70 8.10 5.07 -9.25
N THR A 71 7.40 4.89 -8.14
CA THR A 71 6.06 4.29 -8.11
C THR A 71 5.03 5.24 -8.71
N ARG A 72 3.84 4.74 -9.06
CA ARG A 72 2.72 5.59 -9.54
C ARG A 72 2.39 6.70 -8.55
N SER A 73 2.35 6.37 -7.24
CA SER A 73 2.09 7.34 -6.18
C SER A 73 3.10 8.50 -6.19
N GLU A 74 4.39 8.20 -6.31
CA GLU A 74 5.45 9.20 -6.37
C GLU A 74 5.42 10.04 -7.65
N ALA A 75 5.10 9.41 -8.79
CA ALA A 75 4.98 10.11 -10.07
C ALA A 75 3.81 11.12 -10.08
N LEU A 76 2.71 10.77 -9.42
CA LEU A 76 1.52 11.61 -9.26
C LEU A 76 1.63 12.62 -8.10
N GLY A 77 2.68 12.54 -7.28
CA GLY A 77 2.93 13.48 -6.19
C GLY A 77 2.19 13.18 -4.88
N HIS A 78 1.69 11.95 -4.69
CA HIS A 78 1.10 11.50 -3.44
C HIS A 78 2.15 11.43 -2.32
N ARG A 79 1.86 12.09 -1.19
CA ARG A 79 2.78 12.23 -0.05
C ARG A 79 2.05 12.17 1.28
N GLU A 80 1.01 11.35 1.37
CA GLU A 80 0.21 11.23 2.59
C GLU A 80 1.09 10.75 3.75
N PHE A 81 0.89 11.35 4.93
CA PHE A 81 1.46 10.88 6.19
C PHE A 81 0.56 11.35 7.32
N ILE A 82 0.52 10.57 8.41
CA ILE A 82 -0.20 10.94 9.62
C ILE A 82 0.67 10.57 10.82
N LEU A 83 0.82 11.51 11.75
CA LEU A 83 1.41 11.24 13.05
C LEU A 83 0.27 11.00 14.03
N THR A 84 -0.11 9.74 14.19
CA THR A 84 -1.08 9.36 15.21
C THR A 84 -0.38 9.31 16.56
N TYR A 85 -0.88 10.04 17.55
CA TYR A 85 -0.51 9.79 18.94
C TYR A 85 -1.32 8.59 19.43
N LYS A 86 -0.65 7.57 19.97
CA LYS A 86 -1.34 6.53 20.73
C LYS A 86 -1.69 7.12 22.09
N SER A 87 -2.89 7.69 22.22
CA SER A 87 -3.50 7.84 23.54
C SER A 87 -4.03 6.47 23.94
N PHE A 88 -3.27 5.77 24.77
CA PHE A 88 -3.83 4.67 25.53
C PHE A 88 -4.63 5.29 26.67
N GLU A 89 -5.94 5.12 26.65
CA GLU A 89 -6.68 5.19 27.90
C GLU A 89 -6.15 4.00 28.74
N PRO A 90 -5.53 4.24 29.90
CA PRO A 90 -5.00 3.14 30.68
C PRO A 90 -6.16 2.17 30.98
N ILE A 91 -6.03 0.90 30.60
CA ILE A 91 -6.81 -0.17 31.23
C ILE A 91 -6.17 -0.37 32.61
N GLY A 92 -6.27 0.66 33.46
CA GLY A 92 -5.86 0.59 34.84
C GLY A 92 -6.86 -0.27 35.60
N PRO A 93 -6.45 -0.93 36.69
CA PRO A 93 -7.42 -1.37 37.67
C PRO A 93 -8.12 -0.11 38.23
N ALA A 94 -9.36 -0.24 38.71
CA ALA A 94 -10.19 0.85 39.24
C ALA A 94 -9.62 1.56 40.49
N CYS A 95 -8.31 1.50 40.74
CA CYS A 95 -7.63 1.89 41.96
C CYS A 95 -6.35 2.72 41.74
N LEU A 96 -6.31 3.56 40.71
CA LEU A 96 -5.38 4.70 40.76
C LEU A 96 -5.87 5.68 41.86
N PRO A 97 -5.01 6.12 42.80
CA PRO A 97 -5.39 7.15 43.75
C PRO A 97 -5.71 8.43 42.96
N GLN A 98 -6.89 9.00 43.19
CA GLN A 98 -7.23 10.31 42.65
C GLN A 98 -6.17 11.30 43.11
N SER A 99 -5.62 12.06 42.16
CA SER A 99 -4.69 13.14 42.46
C SER A 99 -5.36 14.12 43.42
N ALA A 100 -4.69 14.38 44.53
CA ALA A 100 -5.10 15.36 45.54
C ALA A 100 -5.19 16.78 44.98
#